data_AF-A0A1F7LNN4-F1
#
_entry.id   AF-A0A1F7LNN4-F1
#
_cell.length_a   1.000
_cell.length_b   1.000
_cell.length_c   1.000
_cell.angle_alpha   90.00
_cell.angle_beta   90.00
_cell.angle_gamma   90.00
#
_symmetry.space_group_name_H-M   'P 1'
#
loop_
_entity.id
_entity.type
_entity.pdbx_description
1 polymer ?
#
loop_
_entity_poly.entity_id
_entity_poly.type
_entity_poly.pdbx_seq_one_letter_code
_entity_poly.pdbx_strand_id
1 'polypeptide(L)' 'MRCTVCGAELAATRTDLPFKVRETSIVILKNLPVMQCGNCPEYVIEDGVLSQVDEILARVDSGAEVEIIRYAA' A
#
# COMPACT_ATOMS: atom_id res chain seq x y z
N MET A 1 14.84 -2.31 9.89
CA MET A 1 14.45 -3.68 9.50
C MET A 1 15.29 -4.10 8.29
N ARG A 2 15.53 -5.41 8.09
CA ARG A 2 16.23 -5.90 6.89
C ARG A 2 15.22 -6.52 5.92
N CYS A 3 15.47 -6.37 4.63
CA CYS A 3 14.71 -7.03 3.58
C CYS A 3 14.85 -8.55 3.70
N THR A 4 13.73 -9.27 3.73
CA THR A 4 13.71 -10.75 3.79
C THR A 4 14.17 -11.40 2.49
N VAL A 5 14.16 -10.67 1.38
CA VAL A 5 14.56 -11.16 0.05
C VAL A 5 16.06 -11.01 -0.19
N CYS A 6 16.65 -9.85 0.08
CA CYS A 6 18.05 -9.56 -0.26
C CYS A 6 18.94 -9.18 0.94
N GLY A 7 18.39 -9.07 2.15
CA GLY A 7 19.14 -8.76 3.37
C GLY A 7 19.55 -7.29 3.55
N ALA A 8 19.29 -6.42 2.56
CA ALA A 8 19.61 -4.99 2.63
C ALA A 8 18.70 -4.22 3.61
N GLU A 9 19.07 -2.98 3.93
CA GLU A 9 18.27 -2.12 4.80
C GLU A 9 16.98 -1.66 4.11
N LEU A 10 15.89 -1.69 4.87
CA LEU A 10 14.62 -1.09 4.47
C LEU A 10 14.57 0.37 4.96
N ALA A 11 14.15 1.28 4.09
CA ALA A 11 13.97 2.69 4.40
C ALA A 11 12.47 3.05 4.36
N ALA A 12 12.03 3.85 5.32
CA ALA A 12 10.68 4.39 5.33
C ALA A 12 10.51 5.38 4.17
N THR A 13 9.50 5.15 3.34
CA THR A 13 9.16 6.00 2.20
C THR A 13 7.64 6.08 2.04
N ARG A 14 7.19 6.96 1.16
CA ARG A 14 5.77 7.12 0.80
C ARG A 14 5.61 6.87 -0.68
N THR A 15 4.71 5.97 -1.05
CA THR A 15 4.47 5.59 -2.45
C THR A 15 2.97 5.42 -2.73
N ASP A 16 2.63 5.24 -4.00
CA ASP A 16 1.27 5.00 -4.45
C ASP A 16 1.13 3.51 -4.80
N LEU A 17 0.20 2.79 -4.16
CA LEU A 17 -0.02 1.35 -4.40
C LEU A 17 -1.45 1.06 -4.88
N PRO A 18 -1.62 0.22 -5.92
CA PRO A 18 -2.92 -0.27 -6.34
C PRO A 18 -3.36 -1.48 -5.51
N PHE A 19 -4.63 -1.46 -5.09
CA PHE A 19 -5.31 -2.54 -4.38
C PHE A 19 -6.49 -3.01 -5.22
N LYS A 20 -6.49 -4.29 -5.60
CA LYS A 20 -7.62 -4.89 -6.30
C LYS A 20 -8.69 -5.24 -5.28
N VAL A 21 -9.81 -4.50 -5.28
CA VAL A 21 -10.92 -4.71 -4.32
C VAL A 21 -11.98 -5.66 -4.88
N ARG A 22 -12.16 -5.71 -6.21
CA ARG A 22 -13.07 -6.64 -6.91
C ARG A 22 -12.49 -7.11 -8.24
N GLU A 23 -13.25 -7.90 -8.99
CA GLU A 23 -12.83 -8.41 -10.30
C GLU A 23 -12.46 -7.29 -11.29
N THR A 24 -13.27 -6.23 -11.34
CA THR A 24 -13.12 -5.07 -12.24
C THR A 24 -12.85 -3.74 -11.52
N SER A 25 -12.65 -3.76 -10.19
CA SER A 25 -12.46 -2.53 -9.40
C SER A 25 -11.10 -2.51 -8.71
N ILE A 26 -10.34 -1.43 -8.95
CA ILE A 26 -9.01 -1.18 -8.41
C ILE A 26 -9.00 0.16 -7.67
N VAL A 27 -8.50 0.17 -6.44
CA VAL A 27 -8.31 1.38 -5.63
C VAL A 27 -6.82 1.70 -5.57
N ILE A 28 -6.42 2.88 -6.02
CA ILE A 28 -5.05 3.37 -5.89
C ILE A 28 -4.96 4.21 -4.62
N LEU A 29 -4.24 3.70 -3.62
CA LEU A 29 -3.93 4.46 -2.42
C LEU A 29 -2.65 5.25 -2.63
N LYS A 30 -2.77 6.57 -2.66
CA LYS A 30 -1.66 7.49 -2.80
C LYS A 30 -1.00 7.80 -1.47
N ASN A 31 0.30 8.06 -1.49
CA ASN A 31 1.06 8.55 -0.35
C ASN A 31 1.04 7.58 0.85
N LEU A 32 0.97 6.28 0.57
CA LEU A 32 0.96 5.20 1.55
C LEU A 32 2.37 5.04 2.16
N PRO A 33 2.51 5.05 3.50
CA PRO A 33 3.78 4.78 4.16
C PRO A 33 4.16 3.31 4.00
N VAL A 34 5.37 3.06 3.49
CA VAL A 34 5.92 1.71 3.30
C VAL A 34 7.41 1.70 3.65
N MET A 35 7.93 0.52 3.95
CA MET A 35 9.35 0.25 4.13
C MET A 35 9.91 -0.32 2.83
N GLN A 36 10.53 0.51 2.00
CA GLN A 36 11.07 0.10 0.70
C GLN A 36 12.53 -0.32 0.81
N CYS A 37 12.89 -1.41 0.12
CA CYS A 37 14.27 -1.83 0.00
C CYS A 37 15.03 -0.94 -0.99
N GLY A 38 16.23 -0.48 -0.59
CA GLY A 38 17.09 0.31 -1.49
C GLY A 38 17.78 -0.51 -2.59
N ASN A 39 17.72 -1.84 -2.54
CA ASN A 39 18.50 -2.74 -3.40
C ASN A 39 17.67 -3.74 -4.22
N CYS A 40 16.36 -3.86 -3.96
CA CYS A 40 15.46 -4.73 -4.71
C CYS A 40 14.06 -4.10 -4.75
N PRO A 41 13.13 -4.56 -5.61
CA PRO A 41 11.80 -3.96 -5.74
C PRO A 41 10.84 -4.31 -4.58
N GLU A 42 11.36 -4.85 -3.48
CA GLU A 42 10.58 -5.26 -2.32
C GLU A 42 10.16 -4.05 -1.48
N TYR A 43 8.93 -4.08 -0.99
CA TYR A 43 8.42 -3.13 -0.02
C TYR A 43 7.60 -3.88 1.04
N VAL A 44 7.67 -3.40 2.27
CA VAL A 44 6.94 -3.97 3.40
C VAL A 44 5.97 -2.92 3.92
N ILE A 45 4.71 -3.31 4.09
CA ILE A 45 3.69 -2.51 4.75
C ILE A 45 3.63 -2.97 6.21
N GLU A 46 3.71 -2.05 7.16
CA GLU A 46 3.62 -2.38 8.58
C GLU A 46 2.19 -2.74 8.96
N ASP A 47 2.00 -3.64 9.93
CA ASP A 47 0.68 -4.14 10.33
C ASP A 47 -0.31 -3.03 10.71
N GLY A 48 0.16 -1.96 11.37
CA GLY A 48 -0.67 -0.82 11.72
C GLY A 48 -1.16 -0.04 10.50
N VAL A 49 -0.31 0.11 9.47
CA VAL A 49 -0.67 0.74 8.20
C VAL A 49 -1.64 -0.16 7.44
N LEU A 50 -1.37 -1.48 7.41
CA LEU A 50 -2.24 -2.44 6.71
C LEU A 50 -3.65 -2.47 7.31
N SER A 51 -3.77 -2.43 8.65
CA SER A 51 -5.06 -2.38 9.33
C SER A 51 -5.88 -1.15 8.91
N GLN A 52 -5.23 0.01 8.76
CA GLN A 52 -5.88 1.23 8.30
C GLN A 52 -6.22 1.19 6.81
N VAL A 53 -5.37 0.55 5.99
CA VAL A 53 -5.68 0.29 4.58
C VAL A 53 -6.95 -0.54 4.47
N ASP A 54 -7.08 -1.61 5.25
CA ASP A 54 -8.28 -2.46 5.25
C ASP A 54 -9.54 -1.67 5.64
N GLU A 55 -9.47 -0.78 6.64
CA GLU A 55 -10.58 0.11 7.00
C GLU A 55 -10.96 1.07 5.88
N ILE A 56 -9.98 1.62 5.15
CA ILE A 56 -10.21 2.50 4.01
C ILE A 56 -10.90 1.71 2.90
N LEU A 57 -10.35 0.56 2.51
CA LEU A 57 -10.88 -0.28 1.45
C LEU A 57 -12.30 -0.79 1.77
N ALA A 58 -12.61 -1.07 3.03
CA ALA A 58 -13.95 -1.47 3.45
C ALA A 58 -15.01 -0.37 3.30
N ARG A 59 -14.60 0.91 3.27
CA ARG A 59 -15.49 2.07 3.08
C ARG A 59 -15.65 2.47 1.61
N VAL A 60 -14.82 1.93 0.72
CA VAL A 60 -14.88 2.27 -0.71
C VAL A 60 -16.15 1.70 -1.33
N ASP A 61 -17.01 2.59 -1.84
CA ASP A 61 -18.22 2.18 -2.54
C ASP A 61 -17.94 1.88 -4.00
N SER A 62 -18.59 0.84 -4.47
CA SER A 62 -18.13 0.02 -5.59
C SER A 62 -18.65 0.39 -6.96
N GLY A 63 -19.08 1.65 -7.12
CA GLY A 63 -19.61 2.15 -8.38
C GLY A 63 -18.53 2.42 -9.43
N ALA A 64 -17.26 2.54 -9.03
CA ALA A 64 -16.16 2.90 -9.92
C ALA A 64 -15.24 1.71 -10.27
N GLU A 65 -14.81 1.64 -11.53
CA GLU A 65 -13.79 0.68 -11.99
C GLU A 65 -12.40 1.04 -11.46
N VAL A 66 -12.11 2.32 -11.30
CA VAL A 66 -10.85 2.81 -10.71
C VAL A 66 -11.13 3.97 -9.78
N GLU A 67 -10.67 3.88 -8.54
CA GLU A 67 -10.75 4.96 -7.56
C GLU A 67 -9.37 5.34 -7.04
N ILE A 68 -9.11 6.63 -6.86
CA ILE A 68 -7.83 7.15 -6.38
C ILE A 68 -8.07 7.84 -5.04
N ILE A 69 -7.52 7.28 -3.97
CA ILE A 69 -7.71 7.77 -2.61
C ILE A 69 -6.36 8.17 -2.04
N ARG A 70 -6.27 9.34 -1.42
CA ARG A 70 -5.06 9.73 -0.70
C ARG A 70 -5.08 9.14 0.69
N TYR A 71 -4.03 8.41 1.05
CA TYR A 71 -3.85 7.94 2.41
C TYR A 71 -3.63 9.14 3.35
N ALA A 72 -4.57 9.31 4.27
CA ALA A 72 -4.61 10.32 5.32
C ALA A 72 -5.17 9.67 6.59
N ALA A 73 -4.33 8.82 7.20
CA ALA A 73 -4.58 8.22 8.51
C ALA A 73 -3.84 8.99 9.60
#